data_AF-A0A7X8QL74-F1
#
_entry.id   AF-A0A7X8QL74-F1
#
_cell.length_a   1.000
_cell.length_b   1.000
_cell.length_c   1.000
_cell.angle_alpha   90.00
_cell.angle_beta   90.00
_cell.angle_gamma   90.00
#
_symmetry.space_group_name_H-M   'P 1'
#
loop_
_entity.id
_entity.type
_entity.pdbx_description
1 polymer ?
#
loop_
_entity_poly.entity_id
_entity_poly.type
_entity_poly.pdbx_seq_one_letter_code
_entity_poly.pdbx_strand_id
1 'polypeptide(L)'
;MKINKNYIMKGSNKRAKISIYGDVGMISGDIKKDLDSFGDVNEIHYQINSYGGYVSEGFTIADDIINTGAKLISEGMGIVASIAAYLLIIPDKNKGGEVWAHENTIIMFHNPSGGAWGEAKLLRAEADALEKIEDILINTIMKRIKGLTKEEVRQKVADTWYLTAKEAKALGLVDKVLEKIEVEEPKTDLKMIIPENFKRIAFTNNIHAEPKSANKGVDMPKCKCGKEIAEGQEMCFECAVKKEKEEAKAAEKNRIQNINVICRASNLSDEFINKLIDSGKTVEQCS
;
A
#
# COMPACT_ATOMS: atom_id res chain seq x y z
N MET A 1 1.57 -27.90 -1.41
CA MET A 1 1.28 -26.77 -0.50
C MET A 1 -0.10 -26.25 -0.89
N LYS A 2 -1.11 -26.32 0.00
CA LYS A 2 -2.41 -25.70 -0.31
C LYS A 2 -2.17 -24.18 -0.34
N ILE A 3 -2.26 -23.57 -1.51
CA ILE A 3 -2.30 -22.11 -1.61
C ILE A 3 -3.58 -21.71 -0.87
N ASN A 4 -3.44 -20.97 0.23
CA ASN A 4 -4.61 -20.39 0.87
C ASN A 4 -5.21 -19.43 -0.15
N LYS A 5 -6.41 -19.74 -0.64
CA LYS A 5 -7.10 -18.83 -1.55
C LYS A 5 -7.44 -17.57 -0.77
N ASN A 6 -6.87 -16.45 -1.19
CA ASN A 6 -7.23 -15.10 -0.73
C ASN A 6 -8.59 -14.65 -1.30
N TYR A 7 -9.33 -15.57 -1.92
CA TYR A 7 -10.69 -15.31 -2.34
C TYR A 7 -11.60 -16.52 -2.16
N ILE A 8 -12.90 -16.26 -2.12
CA ILE A 8 -13.96 -17.27 -2.13
C ILE A 8 -14.96 -16.89 -3.21
N MET A 9 -15.39 -17.85 -4.03
CA MET A 9 -16.50 -17.65 -4.95
C MET A 9 -17.63 -18.66 -4.71
N LYS A 10 -18.86 -18.17 -4.81
CA LYS A 10 -20.09 -18.96 -4.76
C LYS A 10 -21.04 -18.49 -5.86
N GLY A 11 -21.80 -19.38 -6.46
CA GLY A 11 -22.79 -19.00 -7.47
C GLY A 11 -24.14 -19.66 -7.24
N SER A 12 -25.20 -18.94 -7.56
CA SER A 12 -26.59 -19.45 -7.61
C SER A 12 -27.42 -18.57 -8.55
N ASN A 13 -28.37 -19.17 -9.29
CA ASN A 13 -29.32 -18.45 -10.15
C ASN A 13 -28.68 -17.43 -11.13
N LYS A 14 -27.61 -17.82 -11.85
CA LYS A 14 -26.82 -16.94 -12.75
C LYS A 14 -26.20 -15.72 -12.07
N ARG A 15 -26.02 -15.76 -10.74
CA ARG A 15 -25.30 -14.76 -9.97
C ARG A 15 -24.08 -15.38 -9.35
N ALA A 16 -22.97 -14.66 -9.39
CA ALA A 16 -21.76 -15.03 -8.69
C ALA A 16 -21.48 -14.04 -7.56
N LYS A 17 -21.04 -14.55 -6.41
CA LYS A 17 -20.49 -13.77 -5.32
C LYS A 17 -19.02 -14.09 -5.18
N ILE A 18 -18.17 -13.07 -5.25
CA ILE A 18 -16.72 -13.17 -5.04
C ILE A 18 -16.37 -12.42 -3.75
N SER A 19 -15.47 -12.94 -2.95
CA SER A 19 -14.96 -12.27 -1.76
C SER A 19 -13.44 -12.26 -1.86
N ILE A 20 -12.83 -11.08 -1.99
CA ILE A 20 -11.37 -10.87 -2.11
C ILE A 20 -10.87 -10.31 -0.77
N TYR A 21 -10.06 -11.11 -0.07
CA TYR A 21 -9.54 -10.78 1.26
C TYR A 21 -8.04 -11.00 1.32
N GLY A 22 -7.30 -10.04 1.88
CA GLY A 22 -5.84 -10.09 1.88
C GLY A 22 -5.26 -9.63 0.55
N ASP A 23 -4.09 -10.13 0.18
CA ASP A 23 -3.35 -9.59 -0.97
C ASP A 23 -3.94 -10.04 -2.31
N VAL A 24 -3.98 -9.10 -3.27
CA VAL A 24 -4.25 -9.36 -4.67
C VAL A 24 -2.98 -9.90 -5.31
N GLY A 25 -2.75 -11.20 -5.20
CA GLY A 25 -1.58 -11.84 -5.79
C GLY A 25 -1.76 -13.32 -6.08
N MET A 26 -1.46 -13.69 -7.33
CA MET A 26 -1.53 -15.06 -7.85
C MET A 26 -2.91 -15.71 -7.66
N ILE A 27 -3.98 -14.92 -7.72
CA ILE A 27 -5.36 -15.40 -7.59
C ILE A 27 -6.15 -15.27 -8.90
N SER A 28 -5.64 -14.54 -9.89
CA SER A 28 -6.33 -14.26 -11.16
C SER A 28 -6.75 -15.53 -11.90
N GLY A 29 -5.81 -16.46 -12.14
CA GLY A 29 -6.10 -17.72 -12.85
C GLY A 29 -7.09 -18.62 -12.13
N ASP A 30 -7.09 -18.58 -10.80
CA ASP A 30 -8.01 -19.32 -9.95
C ASP A 30 -9.44 -18.72 -10.02
N ILE A 31 -9.54 -17.38 -9.97
CA ILE A 31 -10.80 -16.65 -10.19
C ILE A 31 -11.36 -16.95 -11.59
N LYS A 32 -10.52 -16.90 -12.63
CA LYS A 32 -10.93 -17.20 -14.01
C LYS A 32 -11.49 -18.61 -14.14
N LYS A 33 -10.77 -19.60 -13.62
CA LYS A 33 -11.19 -21.01 -13.66
C LYS A 33 -12.53 -21.20 -12.96
N ASP A 34 -12.70 -20.60 -11.79
CA ASP A 34 -13.95 -20.72 -11.06
C ASP A 34 -15.07 -19.97 -11.81
N LEU A 35 -14.82 -18.80 -12.42
CA LEU A 35 -15.82 -18.05 -13.22
C LEU A 35 -16.31 -18.89 -14.40
N ASP A 36 -15.39 -19.50 -15.14
CA ASP A 36 -15.70 -20.38 -16.27
C ASP A 36 -16.54 -21.59 -15.83
N SER A 37 -16.36 -22.07 -14.60
CA SER A 37 -17.14 -23.19 -14.07
C SER A 37 -18.61 -22.85 -13.78
N PHE A 38 -18.95 -21.57 -13.63
CA PHE A 38 -20.33 -21.12 -13.40
C PHE A 38 -21.15 -20.93 -14.68
N GLY A 39 -20.52 -20.96 -15.87
CA GLY A 39 -21.18 -20.73 -17.14
C GLY A 39 -21.71 -19.29 -17.27
N ASP A 40 -22.92 -19.13 -17.83
CA ASP A 40 -23.53 -17.80 -18.02
C ASP A 40 -23.88 -17.12 -16.68
N VAL A 41 -23.09 -16.12 -16.30
CA VAL A 41 -23.33 -15.25 -15.14
C VAL A 41 -23.84 -13.90 -15.62
N ASN A 42 -24.98 -13.45 -15.09
CA ASN A 42 -25.61 -12.18 -15.46
C ASN A 42 -25.35 -11.08 -14.43
N GLU A 43 -24.98 -11.43 -13.20
CA GLU A 43 -24.64 -10.50 -12.13
C GLU A 43 -23.48 -11.03 -11.29
N ILE A 44 -22.47 -10.22 -11.07
CA ILE A 44 -21.35 -10.53 -10.18
C ILE A 44 -21.34 -9.50 -9.06
N HIS A 45 -21.46 -9.98 -7.82
CA HIS A 45 -21.28 -9.18 -6.63
C HIS A 45 -19.94 -9.55 -5.98
N TYR A 46 -18.98 -8.63 -5.94
CA TYR A 46 -17.69 -8.89 -5.31
C TYR A 46 -17.40 -7.96 -4.14
N GLN A 47 -16.99 -8.56 -3.03
CA GLN A 47 -16.63 -7.89 -1.79
C GLN A 47 -15.11 -7.80 -1.66
N ILE A 48 -14.59 -6.66 -1.24
CA ILE A 48 -13.15 -6.40 -1.16
C ILE A 48 -12.78 -5.89 0.23
N ASN A 49 -11.80 -6.55 0.85
CA ASN A 49 -11.05 -6.05 2.01
C ASN A 49 -9.57 -6.42 1.82
N SER A 50 -8.80 -5.50 1.25
CA SER A 50 -7.46 -5.78 0.74
C SER A 50 -6.58 -4.54 0.79
N TYR A 51 -5.31 -4.75 1.14
CA TYR A 51 -4.26 -3.72 1.04
C TYR A 51 -3.74 -3.52 -0.40
N GLY A 52 -4.19 -4.33 -1.35
CA GLY A 52 -3.72 -4.33 -2.73
C GLY A 52 -2.78 -5.50 -3.02
N GLY A 53 -1.82 -5.30 -3.92
CA GLY A 53 -0.94 -6.36 -4.41
C GLY A 53 -0.43 -6.06 -5.82
N TYR A 54 -0.27 -7.10 -6.63
CA TYR A 54 0.29 -6.97 -7.99
C TYR A 54 -0.70 -6.29 -8.94
N VAL A 55 -0.25 -5.22 -9.59
CA VAL A 55 -1.08 -4.45 -10.52
C VAL A 55 -1.54 -5.30 -11.71
N SER A 56 -0.66 -6.14 -12.25
CA SER A 56 -0.98 -7.07 -13.35
C SER A 56 -2.06 -8.08 -12.98
N GLU A 57 -2.02 -8.61 -11.75
CA GLU A 57 -3.06 -9.52 -11.23
C GLU A 57 -4.40 -8.79 -11.10
N GLY A 58 -4.40 -7.56 -10.58
CA GLY A 58 -5.60 -6.76 -10.49
C GLY A 58 -6.20 -6.42 -11.86
N PHE A 59 -5.39 -6.08 -12.86
CA PHE A 59 -5.87 -5.89 -14.23
C PHE A 59 -6.46 -7.17 -14.82
N THR A 60 -5.81 -8.31 -14.62
CA THR A 60 -6.32 -9.60 -15.10
C THR A 60 -7.67 -9.93 -14.47
N ILE A 61 -7.81 -9.76 -13.14
CA ILE A 61 -9.08 -9.95 -12.44
C ILE A 61 -10.16 -9.01 -12.99
N ALA A 62 -9.82 -7.72 -13.19
CA ALA A 62 -10.74 -6.73 -13.73
C ALA A 62 -11.25 -7.12 -15.12
N ASP A 63 -10.35 -7.50 -16.02
CA ASP A 63 -10.68 -7.94 -17.38
C ASP A 63 -11.55 -9.19 -17.35
N ASP A 64 -11.20 -10.18 -16.53
CA ASP A 64 -11.97 -11.43 -16.41
C ASP A 64 -13.41 -11.17 -15.95
N ILE A 65 -13.63 -10.32 -14.94
CA ILE A 65 -14.99 -10.01 -14.47
C ILE A 65 -15.76 -9.12 -15.47
N ILE A 66 -15.10 -8.16 -16.13
CA ILE A 66 -15.73 -7.30 -17.14
C ILE A 66 -16.14 -8.10 -18.37
N ASN A 67 -15.31 -9.03 -18.82
CA ASN A 67 -15.52 -9.82 -20.03
C ASN A 67 -16.68 -10.83 -19.90
N THR A 68 -17.14 -11.12 -18.69
CA THR A 68 -18.39 -11.88 -18.50
C THR A 68 -19.61 -11.15 -19.06
N GLY A 69 -19.55 -9.82 -19.23
CA GLY A 69 -20.70 -9.00 -19.60
C GLY A 69 -21.76 -8.85 -18.51
N ALA A 70 -21.52 -9.43 -17.32
CA ALA A 70 -22.43 -9.36 -16.19
C ALA A 70 -22.56 -7.94 -15.64
N LYS A 71 -23.72 -7.66 -15.00
CA LYS A 71 -23.86 -6.51 -14.12
C LYS A 71 -22.89 -6.66 -12.94
N LEU A 72 -22.04 -5.67 -12.71
CA LEU A 72 -21.06 -5.69 -11.63
C LEU A 72 -21.54 -4.88 -10.42
N ILE A 73 -21.50 -5.48 -9.24
CA ILE A 73 -21.68 -4.78 -7.97
C ILE A 73 -20.41 -5.01 -7.15
N SER A 74 -19.72 -3.93 -6.80
CA SER A 74 -18.56 -4.00 -5.91
C SER A 74 -18.93 -3.50 -4.51
N GLU A 75 -18.35 -4.10 -3.48
CA GLU A 75 -18.60 -3.73 -2.09
C GLU A 75 -17.28 -3.67 -1.31
N GLY A 76 -16.88 -2.46 -0.93
CA GLY A 76 -15.69 -2.23 -0.10
C GLY A 76 -15.99 -2.37 1.39
N MET A 77 -15.11 -3.05 2.12
CA MET A 77 -15.20 -3.29 3.56
C MET A 77 -13.85 -3.06 4.22
N GLY A 78 -13.81 -2.45 5.40
CA GLY A 78 -12.58 -2.29 6.17
C GLY A 78 -11.55 -1.42 5.45
N ILE A 79 -10.55 -2.03 4.81
CA ILE A 79 -9.59 -1.32 3.96
C ILE A 79 -9.65 -1.81 2.52
N VAL A 80 -9.61 -0.86 1.59
CA VAL A 80 -9.53 -1.12 0.16
C VAL A 80 -8.46 -0.21 -0.42
N ALA A 81 -7.23 -0.71 -0.53
CA ALA A 81 -6.06 0.11 -0.86
C ALA A 81 -5.34 -0.35 -2.15
N SER A 82 -4.64 0.59 -2.79
CA SER A 82 -3.85 0.34 -3.99
C SER A 82 -4.68 -0.35 -5.07
N ILE A 83 -4.19 -1.41 -5.74
CA ILE A 83 -4.90 -2.08 -6.84
C ILE A 83 -6.33 -2.53 -6.47
N ALA A 84 -6.58 -2.83 -5.20
CA ALA A 84 -7.91 -3.18 -4.72
C ALA A 84 -8.91 -2.00 -4.80
N ALA A 85 -8.45 -0.76 -4.59
CA ALA A 85 -9.26 0.44 -4.73
C ALA A 85 -9.67 0.68 -6.19
N TYR A 86 -8.82 0.30 -7.14
CA TYR A 86 -9.16 0.34 -8.57
C TYR A 86 -10.18 -0.74 -8.92
N LEU A 87 -10.00 -1.97 -8.43
CA LEU A 87 -10.99 -3.04 -8.57
C LEU A 87 -12.36 -2.63 -8.02
N LEU A 88 -12.40 -1.92 -6.88
CA LEU A 88 -13.66 -1.42 -6.31
C LEU A 88 -14.41 -0.50 -7.29
N ILE A 89 -13.72 0.29 -8.12
CA ILE A 89 -14.36 1.33 -8.93
C ILE A 89 -14.56 0.95 -10.41
N ILE A 90 -14.21 -0.26 -10.85
CA ILE A 90 -14.41 -0.67 -12.24
C ILE A 90 -15.87 -0.88 -12.70
N PRO A 91 -16.90 -1.10 -11.84
CA PRO A 91 -18.27 -1.26 -12.32
C PRO A 91 -18.72 -0.09 -13.19
N ASP A 92 -19.20 -0.39 -14.39
CA ASP A 92 -19.69 0.62 -15.35
C ASP A 92 -21.16 0.95 -15.08
N LYS A 93 -21.43 2.21 -14.70
CA LYS A 93 -22.80 2.70 -14.45
C LYS A 93 -23.73 2.53 -15.64
N ASN A 94 -23.22 2.63 -16.87
CA ASN A 94 -24.03 2.48 -18.08
C ASN A 94 -24.53 1.04 -18.27
N LYS A 95 -23.85 0.06 -17.66
CA LYS A 95 -24.25 -1.34 -17.61
C LYS A 95 -25.01 -1.70 -16.34
N GLY A 96 -25.49 -0.68 -15.60
CA GLY A 96 -26.13 -0.84 -14.30
C GLY A 96 -25.16 -1.20 -13.18
N GLY A 97 -23.85 -1.06 -13.38
CA GLY A 97 -22.85 -1.36 -12.35
C GLY A 97 -22.88 -0.39 -11.19
N GLU A 98 -22.68 -0.90 -9.98
CA GLU A 98 -22.77 -0.14 -8.74
C GLU A 98 -21.53 -0.35 -7.87
N VAL A 99 -21.11 0.72 -7.19
CA VAL A 99 -19.99 0.71 -6.23
C VAL A 99 -20.50 1.03 -4.84
N TRP A 100 -20.40 0.07 -3.92
CA TRP A 100 -20.84 0.20 -2.54
C TRP A 100 -19.62 0.21 -1.61
N ALA A 101 -19.74 0.91 -0.48
CA ALA A 101 -18.73 0.88 0.58
C ALA A 101 -19.41 0.98 1.95
N HIS A 102 -18.95 0.20 2.92
CA HIS A 102 -19.42 0.37 4.31
C HIS A 102 -18.92 1.69 4.88
N GLU A 103 -19.68 2.30 5.80
CA GLU A 103 -19.34 3.59 6.40
C GLU A 103 -17.93 3.62 7.03
N ASN A 104 -17.47 2.51 7.57
CA ASN A 104 -16.14 2.35 8.17
C ASN A 104 -15.05 1.95 7.16
N THR A 105 -15.33 1.99 5.85
CA THR A 105 -14.35 1.64 4.81
C THR A 105 -13.41 2.80 4.54
N ILE A 106 -12.11 2.50 4.55
CA ILE A 106 -11.05 3.40 4.07
C ILE A 106 -10.62 2.95 2.68
N ILE A 107 -10.72 3.85 1.72
CA ILE A 107 -10.29 3.66 0.33
C ILE A 107 -8.99 4.42 0.14
N MET A 108 -7.96 3.77 -0.41
CA MET A 108 -6.65 4.39 -0.63
C MET A 108 -6.16 4.20 -2.06
N PHE A 109 -5.78 5.29 -2.71
CA PHE A 109 -5.11 5.29 -4.01
C PHE A 109 -3.68 5.82 -3.86
N HIS A 110 -2.72 5.16 -4.50
CA HIS A 110 -1.33 5.62 -4.55
C HIS A 110 -0.68 5.20 -5.87
N ASN A 111 0.46 5.80 -6.20
CA ASN A 111 1.20 5.49 -7.43
C ASN A 111 1.62 4.00 -7.46
N PRO A 112 1.67 3.38 -8.65
CA PRO A 112 2.27 2.06 -8.78
C PRO A 112 3.74 2.13 -8.33
N SER A 113 4.19 1.09 -7.64
CA SER A 113 5.58 0.95 -7.23
C SER A 113 6.19 -0.28 -7.88
N GLY A 114 7.46 -0.18 -8.22
CA GLY A 114 8.27 -1.21 -8.86
C GLY A 114 9.74 -0.95 -8.57
N GLY A 115 10.59 -1.78 -9.16
CA GLY A 115 12.03 -1.67 -8.94
C GLY A 115 12.81 -2.39 -10.02
N ALA A 116 13.91 -1.78 -10.44
CA ALA A 116 14.83 -2.36 -11.39
C ALA A 116 16.28 -2.17 -10.91
N TRP A 117 17.16 -3.06 -11.36
CA TRP A 117 18.58 -2.99 -11.11
C TRP A 117 19.34 -3.32 -12.40
N GLY A 118 20.38 -2.55 -12.71
CA GLY A 118 21.18 -2.72 -13.93
C GLY A 118 21.61 -1.41 -14.56
N GLU A 119 21.90 -1.45 -15.87
CA GLU A 119 22.35 -0.28 -16.63
C GLU A 119 21.27 0.82 -16.73
N ALA A 120 21.71 2.04 -17.00
CA ALA A 120 20.84 3.22 -17.06
C ALA A 120 19.68 3.09 -18.06
N LYS A 121 19.81 2.26 -19.10
CA LYS A 121 18.72 2.00 -20.05
C LYS A 121 17.60 1.16 -19.42
N LEU A 122 17.95 0.16 -18.61
CA LEU A 122 16.98 -0.68 -17.89
C LEU A 122 16.21 0.14 -16.84
N LEU A 123 16.92 0.98 -16.09
CA LEU A 123 16.28 1.85 -15.09
C LEU A 123 15.28 2.83 -15.71
N ARG A 124 15.61 3.43 -16.86
CA ARG A 124 14.68 4.30 -17.59
C ARG A 124 13.48 3.52 -18.14
N ALA A 125 13.71 2.33 -18.68
CA ALA A 125 12.62 1.49 -19.20
C ALA A 125 11.60 1.11 -18.10
N GLU A 126 12.07 0.82 -16.89
CA GLU A 126 11.19 0.54 -15.74
C GLU A 126 10.40 1.79 -15.32
N ALA A 127 11.04 2.96 -15.25
CA ALA A 127 10.36 4.22 -14.96
C ALA A 127 9.27 4.53 -16.00
N ASP A 128 9.59 4.41 -17.29
CA ASP A 128 8.63 4.60 -18.39
C ASP A 128 7.45 3.62 -18.31
N ALA A 129 7.68 2.40 -17.80
CA ALA A 129 6.62 1.40 -17.60
C ALA A 129 5.71 1.78 -16.43
N LEU A 130 6.28 2.23 -15.31
CA LEU A 130 5.51 2.71 -14.15
C LEU A 130 4.63 3.91 -14.50
N GLU A 131 5.14 4.87 -15.29
CA GLU A 131 4.36 6.01 -15.77
C GLU A 131 3.15 5.58 -16.63
N LYS A 132 3.33 4.61 -17.52
CA LYS A 132 2.23 4.05 -18.34
C LYS A 132 1.18 3.35 -17.48
N ILE A 133 1.61 2.61 -16.47
CA ILE A 133 0.70 1.95 -15.52
C ILE A 133 -0.07 2.99 -14.73
N GLU A 134 0.61 4.02 -14.23
CA GLU A 134 -0.01 5.16 -13.54
C GLU A 134 -1.08 5.80 -14.42
N ASP A 135 -0.79 6.07 -15.70
CA ASP A 135 -1.75 6.65 -16.63
C ASP A 135 -3.04 5.81 -16.78
N ILE A 136 -2.91 4.49 -16.86
CA ILE A 136 -4.05 3.57 -16.94
C ILE A 136 -4.89 3.65 -15.65
N LEU A 137 -4.23 3.65 -14.50
CA LEU A 137 -4.85 3.75 -13.18
C LEU A 137 -5.57 5.09 -12.99
N ILE A 138 -4.93 6.21 -13.33
CA ILE A 138 -5.54 7.55 -13.29
C ILE A 138 -6.74 7.62 -14.23
N ASN A 139 -6.63 7.13 -15.46
CA ASN A 139 -7.75 7.09 -16.40
C ASN A 139 -8.93 6.26 -15.84
N THR A 140 -8.66 5.24 -15.04
CA THR A 140 -9.71 4.44 -14.38
C THR A 140 -10.45 5.24 -13.31
N ILE A 141 -9.74 6.01 -12.49
CA ILE A 141 -10.36 6.95 -11.53
C ILE A 141 -11.20 8.00 -12.27
N MET A 142 -10.67 8.55 -13.37
CA MET A 142 -11.34 9.59 -14.16
C MET A 142 -12.67 9.15 -14.78
N LYS A 143 -12.91 7.84 -14.96
CA LYS A 143 -14.20 7.33 -15.47
C LYS A 143 -15.37 7.60 -14.51
N ARG A 144 -15.11 7.84 -13.22
CA ARG A 144 -16.16 7.96 -12.19
C ARG A 144 -16.09 9.23 -11.36
N ILE A 145 -14.88 9.73 -11.15
CA ILE A 145 -14.64 10.87 -10.29
C ILE A 145 -15.31 12.14 -10.82
N LYS A 146 -15.71 13.02 -9.91
CA LYS A 146 -16.34 14.30 -10.20
C LYS A 146 -15.64 15.41 -9.44
N GLY A 147 -15.61 16.60 -10.05
CA GLY A 147 -15.12 17.81 -9.38
C GLY A 147 -13.60 17.91 -9.23
N LEU A 148 -12.83 17.01 -9.85
CA LEU A 148 -11.37 17.08 -9.94
C LEU A 148 -10.91 16.84 -11.37
N THR A 149 -9.89 17.58 -11.79
CA THR A 149 -9.16 17.41 -13.05
C THR A 149 -8.23 16.21 -12.98
N LYS A 150 -7.76 15.73 -14.15
CA LYS A 150 -6.82 14.60 -14.22
C LYS A 150 -5.52 14.89 -13.46
N GLU A 151 -5.04 16.12 -13.57
CA GLU A 151 -3.82 16.61 -12.92
C GLU A 151 -3.97 16.65 -11.39
N GLU A 152 -5.12 17.13 -10.88
CA GLU A 152 -5.40 17.11 -9.44
C GLU A 152 -5.49 15.69 -8.89
N VAL A 153 -6.13 14.78 -9.64
CA VAL A 153 -6.17 13.35 -9.27
C VAL A 153 -4.78 12.75 -9.25
N ARG A 154 -3.96 13.02 -10.28
CA ARG A 154 -2.57 12.54 -10.33
C ARG A 154 -1.77 13.02 -9.13
N GLN A 155 -1.87 14.30 -8.77
CA GLN A 155 -1.18 14.84 -7.59
C GLN A 155 -1.63 14.15 -6.29
N LYS A 156 -2.95 13.96 -6.11
CA LYS A 156 -3.48 13.28 -4.93
C LYS A 156 -2.97 11.83 -4.82
N VAL A 157 -2.97 11.09 -5.92
CA VAL A 157 -2.48 9.71 -5.97
C VAL A 157 -0.97 9.66 -5.68
N ALA A 158 -0.17 10.62 -6.17
CA ALA A 158 1.25 10.72 -5.82
C ALA A 158 1.48 10.92 -4.32
N ASP A 159 0.62 11.68 -3.64
CA ASP A 159 0.72 11.97 -2.20
C ASP A 159 0.13 10.87 -1.30
N THR A 160 -0.30 9.74 -1.87
CA THR A 160 -1.09 8.69 -1.19
C THR A 160 -2.44 9.22 -0.69
N TRP A 161 -3.47 9.00 -1.50
CA TRP A 161 -4.79 9.55 -1.26
C TRP A 161 -5.70 8.61 -0.46
N TYR A 162 -6.01 8.99 0.78
CA TYR A 162 -7.00 8.31 1.62
C TYR A 162 -8.37 8.98 1.55
N LEU A 163 -9.41 8.17 1.51
CA LEU A 163 -10.81 8.59 1.48
C LEU A 163 -11.64 7.71 2.42
N THR A 164 -12.50 8.33 3.21
CA THR A 164 -13.64 7.66 3.82
C THR A 164 -14.69 7.31 2.75
N ALA A 165 -15.57 6.36 3.05
CA ALA A 165 -16.70 6.02 2.16
C ALA A 165 -17.57 7.24 1.80
N LYS A 166 -17.75 8.20 2.73
CA LYS A 166 -18.52 9.43 2.50
C LYS A 166 -17.81 10.38 1.56
N GLU A 167 -16.50 10.60 1.73
CA GLU A 167 -15.71 11.44 0.83
C GLU A 167 -15.64 10.82 -0.58
N ALA A 168 -15.41 9.51 -0.67
CA ALA A 168 -15.42 8.81 -1.95
C ALA A 168 -16.77 8.90 -2.66
N LYS A 169 -17.88 8.89 -1.91
CA LYS A 169 -19.23 9.12 -2.46
C LYS A 169 -19.41 10.56 -2.94
N ALA A 170 -18.96 11.55 -2.17
CA ALA A 170 -19.03 12.96 -2.58
C ALA A 170 -18.29 13.22 -3.90
N LEU A 171 -17.19 12.50 -4.13
CA LEU A 171 -16.40 12.54 -5.35
C LEU A 171 -16.95 11.65 -6.49
N GLY A 172 -18.01 10.89 -6.25
CA GLY A 172 -18.65 10.03 -7.26
C GLY A 172 -17.98 8.67 -7.50
N LEU A 173 -16.92 8.33 -6.76
CA LEU A 173 -16.24 7.04 -6.83
C LEU A 173 -17.15 5.92 -6.29
N VAL A 174 -17.85 6.19 -5.18
CA VAL A 174 -18.83 5.30 -4.53
C VAL A 174 -20.26 5.78 -4.80
N ASP A 175 -21.18 4.85 -5.07
CA ASP A 175 -22.61 5.14 -5.27
C ASP A 175 -23.39 5.08 -3.96
N LYS A 176 -23.15 4.02 -3.17
CA LYS A 176 -23.88 3.72 -1.94
C LYS A 176 -22.93 3.57 -0.77
N VAL A 177 -23.17 4.34 0.29
CA VAL A 177 -22.57 4.09 1.60
C VAL A 177 -23.53 3.20 2.36
N LEU A 178 -23.07 2.04 2.80
CA LEU A 178 -23.84 1.12 3.63
C LEU A 178 -23.66 1.55 5.09
N GLU A 179 -24.78 1.84 5.74
CA GLU A 179 -24.80 2.27 7.14
C GLU A 179 -24.30 1.15 8.06
N LYS A 180 -23.76 1.57 9.20
CA LYS A 180 -23.25 0.68 10.23
C LYS A 180 -24.32 -0.36 10.58
N ILE A 181 -23.91 -1.61 10.78
CA ILE A 181 -24.75 -2.57 11.52
C ILE A 181 -24.97 -1.94 12.89
N GLU A 182 -26.19 -1.48 13.16
CA GLU A 182 -26.61 -1.14 14.51
C GLU A 182 -26.48 -2.40 15.34
N VAL A 183 -25.43 -2.45 16.16
CA VAL A 183 -25.36 -3.47 17.19
C VAL A 183 -26.38 -3.03 18.23
N GLU A 184 -27.59 -3.59 18.19
CA GLU A 184 -28.53 -3.44 19.31
C GLU A 184 -27.75 -3.77 20.59
N GLU A 185 -27.71 -2.84 21.54
CA GLU A 185 -27.15 -3.17 22.84
C GLU A 185 -27.89 -4.40 23.36
N PRO A 186 -27.18 -5.47 23.76
CA PRO A 186 -27.84 -6.67 24.22
C PRO A 186 -28.78 -6.30 25.38
N LYS A 187 -30.07 -6.62 25.25
CA LYS A 187 -31.11 -6.39 26.28
C LYS A 187 -30.92 -7.23 27.57
N THR A 188 -29.71 -7.74 27.79
CA THR A 188 -29.35 -8.52 28.98
C THR A 188 -28.48 -7.66 29.88
N ASP A 189 -28.94 -7.45 31.11
CA ASP A 189 -28.17 -6.84 32.19
C ASP A 189 -26.90 -7.68 32.41
N LEU A 190 -25.79 -7.29 31.78
CA LEU A 190 -24.46 -7.92 31.86
C LEU A 190 -23.81 -7.83 33.26
N LYS A 191 -24.57 -7.47 34.29
CA LYS A 191 -24.12 -7.39 35.69
C LYS A 191 -23.95 -8.77 36.34
N MET A 192 -24.42 -9.85 35.72
CA MET A 192 -24.18 -11.21 36.20
C MET A 192 -23.21 -11.95 35.25
N ILE A 193 -22.08 -12.38 35.83
CA ILE A 193 -21.02 -13.19 35.23
C ILE A 193 -20.07 -12.43 34.29
N ILE A 194 -19.46 -11.36 34.80
CA ILE A 194 -18.14 -10.93 34.34
C ILE A 194 -17.21 -11.01 35.57
N PRO A 195 -16.40 -12.07 35.72
CA PRO A 195 -15.42 -12.12 36.80
C PRO A 195 -14.45 -10.94 36.64
N GLU A 196 -13.95 -10.39 37.76
CA GLU A 196 -13.24 -9.09 37.84
C GLU A 196 -12.12 -8.89 36.79
N ASN A 197 -11.55 -10.00 36.31
CA ASN A 197 -10.53 -10.13 35.26
C ASN A 197 -11.05 -9.97 33.81
N PHE A 198 -12.35 -9.77 33.61
CA PHE A 198 -13.01 -9.71 32.31
C PHE A 198 -13.74 -8.37 32.05
N LYS A 199 -13.37 -7.30 32.77
CA LYS A 199 -13.77 -5.92 32.38
C LYS A 199 -13.20 -5.61 31.00
N ARG A 200 -14.05 -5.79 29.98
CA ARG A 200 -13.80 -5.48 28.57
C ARG A 200 -13.18 -4.08 28.45
N ILE A 201 -12.02 -4.04 27.81
CA ILE A 201 -11.48 -2.83 27.18
C ILE A 201 -12.51 -2.39 26.15
N ALA A 202 -13.22 -1.30 26.46
CA ALA A 202 -14.01 -0.58 25.48
C ALA A 202 -13.07 -0.08 24.37
N PHE A 203 -13.48 -0.27 23.12
CA PHE A 203 -12.83 0.38 21.97
C PHE A 203 -13.03 1.89 22.08
N THR A 204 -12.10 2.57 22.75
CA THR A 204 -11.95 4.02 22.65
C THR A 204 -10.82 4.31 21.67
N ASN A 205 -11.13 5.09 20.63
CA ASN A 205 -10.16 5.71 19.72
C ASN A 205 -9.09 6.44 20.54
N ASN A 206 -7.93 5.81 20.73
CA ASN A 206 -6.70 6.46 21.16
C ASN A 206 -5.64 6.19 20.09
N ILE A 207 -5.64 7.05 19.07
CA ILE A 207 -4.40 7.37 18.37
C ILE A 207 -3.52 8.03 19.44
N HIS A 208 -2.39 7.39 19.75
CA HIS A 208 -1.41 7.71 20.81
C HIS A 208 -1.59 7.04 22.18
N ALA A 209 -1.62 5.71 22.22
CA ALA A 209 -1.08 4.97 23.36
C ALA A 209 -0.16 3.85 22.86
N GLU A 210 1.08 3.83 23.33
CA GLU A 210 2.04 2.76 23.04
C GLU A 210 1.46 1.38 23.43
N PRO A 211 1.75 0.32 22.66
CA PRO A 211 1.23 -1.00 22.97
C PRO A 211 1.86 -1.51 24.27
N LYS A 212 1.02 -1.69 25.31
CA LYS A 212 1.39 -2.53 26.46
C LYS A 212 1.39 -3.98 25.98
N SER A 213 2.58 -4.52 25.77
CA SER A 213 2.80 -5.92 25.47
C SER A 213 2.28 -6.80 26.60
N ALA A 214 1.47 -7.80 26.25
CA ALA A 214 1.37 -9.02 27.02
C ALA A 214 2.50 -9.96 26.55
N ASN A 215 3.75 -9.63 26.88
CA ASN A 215 4.83 -10.61 26.86
C ASN A 215 5.10 -11.04 28.31
N LYS A 216 4.67 -12.26 28.67
CA LYS A 216 5.41 -13.01 29.69
C LYS A 216 6.85 -13.09 29.18
N GLY A 217 7.78 -12.61 29.99
CA GLY A 217 9.13 -12.21 29.61
C GLY A 217 9.84 -13.16 28.65
N VAL A 218 9.90 -12.74 27.39
CA VAL A 218 10.94 -13.19 26.46
C VAL A 218 11.99 -12.09 26.53
N ASP A 219 13.16 -12.42 27.05
CA ASP A 219 14.27 -11.47 27.19
C ASP A 219 14.75 -11.09 25.79
N MET A 220 14.29 -9.94 25.29
CA MET A 220 14.65 -9.49 23.94
C MET A 220 16.13 -9.11 23.93
N PRO A 221 16.86 -9.44 22.85
CA PRO A 221 18.24 -9.02 22.73
C PRO A 221 18.32 -7.49 22.84
N LYS A 222 19.40 -7.01 23.45
CA LYS A 222 19.64 -5.58 23.68
C LYS A 222 20.81 -5.11 22.84
N CYS A 223 20.63 -3.96 22.19
CA CYS A 223 21.71 -3.18 21.62
C CYS A 223 22.73 -2.81 22.72
N LYS A 224 23.98 -2.54 22.35
CA LYS A 224 25.03 -2.06 23.27
C LYS A 224 24.62 -0.80 24.07
N CYS A 225 23.68 0.00 23.56
CA CYS A 225 23.15 1.17 24.27
C CYS A 225 22.03 0.84 25.28
N GLY A 226 21.67 -0.43 25.44
CA GLY A 226 20.64 -0.90 26.37
C GLY A 226 19.21 -0.96 25.82
N LYS A 227 18.98 -0.48 24.59
CA LYS A 227 17.67 -0.55 23.92
C LYS A 227 17.38 -1.95 23.40
N GLU A 228 16.14 -2.40 23.54
CA GLU A 228 15.68 -3.66 22.98
C GLU A 228 15.74 -3.62 21.45
N ILE A 229 16.11 -4.75 20.83
CA ILE A 229 16.22 -4.93 19.39
C ILE A 229 15.53 -6.22 18.97
N ALA A 230 15.08 -6.29 17.72
CA ALA A 230 14.44 -7.50 17.21
C ALA A 230 15.47 -8.64 17.09
N GLU A 231 14.99 -9.88 17.16
CA GLU A 231 15.82 -11.07 16.98
C GLU A 231 16.53 -11.04 15.61
N GLY A 232 17.86 -11.21 15.60
CA GLY A 232 18.69 -11.11 14.40
C GLY A 232 19.22 -9.70 14.07
N GLN A 233 18.84 -8.67 14.82
CA GLN A 233 19.48 -7.34 14.69
C GLN A 233 20.73 -7.23 15.58
N GLU A 234 21.79 -6.60 15.07
CA GLU A 234 23.03 -6.35 15.83
C GLU A 234 23.00 -5.04 16.64
N MET A 235 22.22 -4.05 16.20
CA MET A 235 22.13 -2.73 16.82
C MET A 235 20.77 -2.08 16.58
N CYS A 236 20.35 -1.18 17.47
CA CYS A 236 19.09 -0.45 17.33
C CYS A 236 19.21 0.63 16.25
N PHE A 237 18.06 1.07 15.71
CA PHE A 237 17.98 2.07 14.64
C PHE A 237 18.78 3.34 14.95
N GLU A 238 18.65 3.90 16.16
CA GLU A 238 19.40 5.11 16.52
C GLU A 238 20.93 4.89 16.56
N CYS A 239 21.38 3.73 17.02
CA CYS A 239 22.81 3.41 17.01
C CYS A 239 23.33 3.15 15.60
N ALA A 240 22.50 2.54 14.73
CA ALA A 240 22.81 2.38 13.31
C ALA A 240 22.97 3.74 12.62
N VAL A 241 22.00 4.65 12.80
CA VAL A 241 22.06 6.01 12.26
C VAL A 241 23.26 6.79 12.79
N LYS A 242 23.59 6.64 14.09
CA LYS A 242 24.77 7.28 14.67
C LYS A 242 26.07 6.74 14.06
N LYS A 243 26.17 5.43 13.88
CA LYS A 243 27.32 4.76 13.26
C LYS A 243 27.50 5.22 11.81
N GLU A 244 26.43 5.19 11.00
CA GLU A 244 26.47 5.66 9.61
C GLU A 244 26.89 7.14 9.52
N LYS A 245 26.40 7.99 10.43
CA LYS A 245 26.79 9.40 10.47
C LYS A 245 28.28 9.59 10.82
N GLU A 246 28.83 8.77 11.71
CA GLU A 246 30.26 8.80 12.03
C GLU A 246 31.12 8.26 10.89
N GLU A 247 30.69 7.19 10.22
CA GLU A 247 31.33 6.63 9.03
C GLU A 247 31.33 7.62 7.86
N ALA A 248 30.20 8.30 7.61
CA ALA A 248 30.11 9.35 6.58
C ALA A 248 31.05 10.53 6.88
N LYS A 249 31.15 10.96 8.15
CA LYS A 249 32.11 11.99 8.57
C LYS A 249 33.56 11.54 8.39
N ALA A 250 33.86 10.29 8.72
CA ALA A 250 35.20 9.73 8.57
C ALA A 250 35.58 9.60 7.09
N ALA A 251 34.65 9.13 6.24
CA ALA A 251 34.82 9.06 4.79
C ALA A 251 35.10 10.45 4.19
N GLU A 252 34.34 11.47 4.61
CA GLU A 252 34.52 12.83 4.12
C GLU A 252 35.86 13.44 4.57
N LYS A 253 36.27 13.18 5.82
CA LYS A 253 37.60 13.57 6.31
C LYS A 253 38.71 12.92 5.50
N ASN A 254 38.60 11.63 5.20
CA ASN A 254 39.57 10.90 4.38
C ASN A 254 39.60 11.43 2.94
N ARG A 255 38.45 11.76 2.34
CA ARG A 255 38.36 12.39 1.02
C ARG A 255 39.15 13.70 0.97
N ILE A 256 38.90 14.59 1.94
CA ILE A 256 39.60 15.88 2.05
C ILE A 256 41.10 15.67 2.26
N GLN A 257 41.50 14.71 3.10
CA GLN A 257 42.91 14.38 3.29
C GLN A 257 43.59 13.91 2.00
N ASN A 258 42.94 13.02 1.24
CA ASN A 258 43.46 12.53 -0.04
C ASN A 258 43.61 13.66 -1.07
N ILE A 259 42.62 14.56 -1.17
CA ILE A 259 42.70 15.75 -2.04
C ILE A 259 43.91 16.60 -1.64
N ASN A 260 44.09 16.88 -0.34
CA ASN A 260 45.20 17.70 0.14
C ASN A 260 46.57 17.05 -0.16
N VAL A 261 46.72 15.73 0.03
CA VAL A 261 47.97 15.02 -0.23
C VAL A 261 48.34 15.08 -1.71
N ILE A 262 47.40 14.77 -2.60
CA ILE A 262 47.63 14.69 -4.05
C ILE A 262 47.86 16.08 -4.64
N CYS A 263 47.03 17.06 -4.29
CA CYS A 263 47.12 18.40 -4.87
C CYS A 263 48.38 19.14 -4.41
N ARG A 264 48.80 18.95 -3.15
CA ARG A 264 50.05 19.55 -2.65
C ARG A 264 51.30 18.90 -3.24
N ALA A 265 51.29 17.58 -3.46
CA ALA A 265 52.39 16.92 -4.17
C ALA A 265 52.58 17.45 -5.61
N SER A 266 51.52 17.99 -6.20
CA SER A 266 51.49 18.59 -7.53
C SER A 266 51.64 20.12 -7.54
N ASN A 267 51.98 20.76 -6.42
CA ASN A 267 52.11 22.23 -6.27
C ASN A 267 50.87 23.03 -6.69
N LEU A 268 49.66 22.48 -6.48
CA LEU A 268 48.42 23.22 -6.75
C LEU A 268 48.14 24.25 -5.64
N SER A 269 47.50 25.37 -6.00
CA SER A 269 47.19 26.44 -5.07
C SER A 269 46.09 26.06 -4.08
N ASP A 270 46.13 26.63 -2.87
CA ASP A 270 45.09 26.40 -1.85
C ASP A 270 43.69 26.82 -2.34
N GLU A 271 43.61 27.83 -3.22
CA GLU A 271 42.34 28.24 -3.84
C GLU A 271 41.73 27.12 -4.70
N PHE A 272 42.55 26.41 -5.46
CA PHE A 272 42.10 25.29 -6.27
C PHE A 272 41.71 24.07 -5.40
N ILE A 273 42.50 23.81 -4.36
CA ILE A 273 42.23 22.74 -3.39
C ILE A 273 40.87 22.96 -2.69
N ASN A 274 40.59 24.18 -2.23
CA ASN A 274 39.32 24.50 -1.57
C ASN A 274 38.14 24.37 -2.54
N LYS A 275 38.27 24.81 -3.80
CA LYS A 275 37.23 24.59 -4.83
C LYS A 275 36.91 23.12 -5.06
N LEU A 276 37.93 22.24 -5.03
CA LEU A 276 37.73 20.78 -5.16
C LEU A 276 37.05 20.18 -3.92
N ILE A 277 37.42 20.62 -2.72
CA ILE A 277 36.78 20.20 -1.47
C ILE A 277 35.29 20.58 -1.51
N ASP A 278 34.98 21.83 -1.86
CA ASP A 278 33.61 22.36 -1.91
C ASP A 278 32.75 21.73 -3.01
N SER A 279 33.38 21.16 -4.05
CA SER A 279 32.65 20.47 -5.13
C SER A 279 31.97 19.17 -4.70
N GLY A 280 32.34 18.61 -3.54
CA GLY A 280 31.83 17.33 -3.05
C GLY A 280 32.27 16.10 -3.85
N LYS A 281 33.12 16.26 -4.88
CA LYS A 281 33.63 15.17 -5.71
C LYS A 281 34.90 14.57 -5.13
N THR A 282 35.11 13.27 -5.33
CA THR A 282 36.37 12.58 -5.00
C THR A 282 37.45 12.88 -6.05
N VAL A 283 38.72 12.62 -5.74
CA VAL A 283 39.84 12.85 -6.69
C VAL A 283 39.66 12.06 -7.99
N GLU A 284 39.15 10.82 -7.91
CA GLU A 284 38.85 9.95 -9.05
C GLU A 284 37.69 10.47 -9.91
N GLN A 285 36.80 11.29 -9.36
CA GLN A 285 35.71 11.94 -10.09
C GLN A 285 36.13 13.27 -10.73
N CYS A 286 37.36 13.72 -10.46
CA CYS A 286 37.93 14.96 -10.96
C CYS A 286 39.06 14.74 -11.98
N SER A 287 39.60 13.51 -12.07
CA SER A 287 40.50 13.05 -13.14
C SER A 287 39.75 12.79 -14.45
#